data_AF-A0A9D4HVT7-F1
#
_entry.id   AF-A0A9D4HVT7-F1
#
_cell.length_a   1.000
_cell.length_b   1.000
_cell.length_c   1.000
_cell.angle_alpha   90.00
_cell.angle_beta   90.00
_cell.angle_gamma   90.00
#
_symmetry.space_group_name_H-M   'P 1'
#
loop_
_entity.id
_entity.type
_entity.pdbx_description
1 polymer ?
#
loop_
_entity_poly.entity_id
_entity_poly.type
_entity_poly.pdbx_seq_one_letter_code
_entity_poly.pdbx_strand_id
1 'polypeptide(L)'
;MAVMCPGDTHDRGDIGKERSHSKTSSRGASRNVTDQAVSLYVIGRKVSCKVSGKAASRFVIGRKASLKDSGKAPSCYVIGRKASLKDSGKAASRFVIGRKASRKDSNKAPSRYVIGRKASRKDSGKAASRYVIGRKASRKDSGQAASRYVIGRKASHKDSGHASSRYVIGRKASRKDSGKAALRYVIGRKVPRNFIDLKRLGT
;
A
#
# COMPACT_ATOMS: atom_id res chain seq x y z
N MET A 1 -46.96 13.42 -10.13
CA MET A 1 -46.10 13.49 -8.93
C MET A 1 -44.77 12.82 -9.23
N ALA A 2 -43.74 13.63 -9.50
CA ALA A 2 -42.37 13.14 -9.68
C ALA A 2 -41.68 13.12 -8.31
N VAL A 3 -41.31 11.94 -7.82
CA VAL A 3 -40.56 11.78 -6.57
C VAL A 3 -39.08 12.04 -6.86
N MET A 4 -38.59 13.20 -6.43
CA MET A 4 -37.17 13.55 -6.48
C MET A 4 -36.37 12.78 -5.40
N CYS A 5 -35.24 12.20 -5.81
CA CYS A 5 -34.27 11.54 -4.93
C CYS A 5 -33.38 12.57 -4.21
N PRO A 6 -33.09 12.42 -2.90
CA PRO A 6 -32.24 13.38 -2.20
C PRO A 6 -30.75 12.97 -2.17
N GLY A 7 -29.89 13.92 -2.59
CA GLY A 7 -28.78 14.42 -1.77
C GLY A 7 -27.43 13.70 -1.82
N ASP A 8 -26.58 14.05 -2.80
CA ASP A 8 -25.12 13.95 -2.67
C ASP A 8 -24.60 15.23 -1.98
N THR A 9 -24.34 15.17 -0.67
CA THR A 9 -23.66 16.27 0.04
C THR A 9 -22.15 16.22 -0.21
N HIS A 10 -21.65 17.14 -1.03
CA HIS A 10 -20.22 17.41 -1.20
C HIS A 10 -19.73 18.36 -0.10
N ASP A 11 -19.40 17.81 1.07
CA ASP A 11 -18.74 18.57 2.13
C ASP A 11 -17.26 18.81 1.74
N ARG A 12 -16.95 20.02 1.24
CA ARG A 12 -15.60 20.53 0.97
C ARG A 12 -15.20 21.50 2.08
N GLY A 13 -14.88 20.97 3.26
CA GLY A 13 -14.29 21.77 4.33
C GLY A 13 -12.78 21.96 4.13
N ASP A 14 -12.36 23.15 3.72
CA ASP A 14 -11.01 23.68 3.98
C ASP A 14 -11.03 24.22 5.42
N ILE A 15 -10.33 23.53 6.34
CA ILE A 15 -10.23 23.94 7.75
C ILE A 15 -8.81 24.47 7.97
N GLY A 16 -8.70 25.78 8.18
CA GLY A 16 -7.46 26.44 8.56
C GLY A 16 -7.14 26.23 10.04
N LYS A 17 -5.86 25.95 10.30
CA LYS A 17 -5.08 26.27 11.51
C LYS A 17 -5.79 26.02 12.85
N GLU A 18 -6.14 24.77 13.13
CA GLU A 18 -6.43 24.34 14.51
C GLU A 18 -5.58 23.11 14.84
N ARG A 19 -5.09 23.05 16.10
CA ARG A 19 -4.49 21.86 16.71
C ARG A 19 -5.50 20.71 16.65
N SER A 20 -5.59 20.02 15.53
CA SER A 20 -6.82 19.30 15.15
C SER A 20 -6.63 17.79 15.20
N HIS A 21 -7.33 17.16 16.14
CA HIS A 21 -7.79 15.78 15.99
C HIS A 21 -9.03 15.79 15.08
N SER A 22 -8.84 15.77 13.76
CA SER A 22 -9.97 15.69 12.83
C SER A 22 -10.56 14.27 12.83
N LYS A 23 -11.63 14.04 13.59
CA LYS A 23 -12.45 12.83 13.56
C LYS A 23 -13.71 13.14 12.75
N THR A 24 -13.93 12.42 11.64
CA THR A 24 -15.22 12.47 10.95
C THR A 24 -15.71 11.08 10.57
N SER A 25 -16.99 10.85 10.82
CA SER A 25 -17.77 9.67 10.46
C SER A 25 -18.87 10.11 9.49
N SER A 26 -18.80 9.72 8.22
CA SER A 26 -19.87 10.01 7.25
C SER A 26 -20.05 8.90 6.21
N ARG A 27 -21.23 8.87 5.55
CA ARG A 27 -21.59 7.90 4.49
C ARG A 27 -20.67 8.01 3.26
N GLY A 28 -20.08 9.18 3.03
CA GLY A 28 -19.03 9.47 2.06
C GLY A 28 -18.20 10.67 2.55
N ALA A 29 -16.91 10.47 2.79
CA ALA A 29 -16.00 11.53 3.21
C ALA A 29 -14.92 11.73 2.13
N SER A 30 -14.85 12.92 1.54
CA SER A 30 -13.73 13.34 0.70
C SER A 30 -13.04 14.53 1.35
N ARG A 31 -11.81 14.36 1.83
CA ARG A 31 -11.07 15.43 2.53
C ARG A 31 -9.82 15.83 1.76
N ASN A 32 -9.59 17.12 1.59
CA ASN A 32 -8.27 17.67 1.37
C ASN A 32 -7.76 18.17 2.72
N VAL A 33 -6.58 17.74 3.15
CA VAL A 33 -5.98 18.20 4.40
C VAL A 33 -4.60 18.73 4.08
N THR A 34 -4.41 20.02 4.32
CA THR A 34 -3.17 20.77 4.11
C THR A 34 -2.79 21.41 5.44
N ASP A 35 -2.24 20.64 6.39
CA ASP A 35 -1.90 21.20 7.71
C ASP A 35 -0.82 20.40 8.47
N GLN A 36 -0.34 20.98 9.58
CA GLN A 36 0.36 20.30 10.67
C GLN A 36 -0.65 19.72 11.66
N ALA A 37 -1.00 18.45 11.47
CA ALA A 37 -1.88 17.74 12.40
C ALA A 37 -1.06 16.88 13.36
N VAL A 38 -1.46 16.75 14.63
CA VAL A 38 -0.83 15.73 15.51
C VAL A 38 -1.11 14.34 14.93
N SER A 39 -2.34 14.06 14.52
CA SER A 39 -2.71 12.81 13.83
C SER A 39 -3.97 13.00 13.00
N LEU A 40 -4.01 12.41 11.81
CA LEU A 40 -5.19 12.39 10.94
C LEU A 40 -5.93 11.06 11.10
N TYR A 41 -7.22 11.11 11.41
CA TYR A 41 -8.03 9.90 11.61
C TYR A 41 -9.41 9.98 10.94
N VAL A 42 -9.57 9.32 9.79
CA VAL A 42 -10.80 9.39 8.99
C VAL A 42 -11.46 8.02 8.88
N ILE A 43 -12.73 7.91 9.30
CA ILE A 43 -13.53 6.69 9.22
C ILE A 43 -14.78 6.92 8.36
N GLY A 44 -15.15 5.96 7.51
CA GLY A 44 -16.45 6.01 6.84
C GLY A 44 -16.72 4.85 5.90
N ARG A 45 -17.91 4.78 5.31
CA ARG A 45 -18.24 3.71 4.35
C ARG A 45 -17.47 3.89 3.03
N LYS A 46 -17.34 5.12 2.54
CA LYS A 46 -16.51 5.50 1.40
C LYS A 46 -15.65 6.70 1.82
N VAL A 47 -14.35 6.53 1.87
CA VAL A 47 -13.42 7.58 2.30
C VAL A 47 -12.36 7.80 1.24
N SER A 48 -12.14 9.06 0.89
CA SER A 48 -11.06 9.51 0.01
C SER A 48 -10.36 10.72 0.62
N CYS A 49 -9.08 10.58 0.96
CA CYS A 49 -8.29 11.66 1.53
C CYS A 49 -7.18 12.05 0.56
N LYS A 50 -6.98 13.35 0.33
CA LYS A 50 -5.75 13.92 -0.17
C LYS A 50 -5.10 14.67 0.98
N VAL A 51 -3.87 14.33 1.30
CA VAL A 51 -3.20 14.90 2.47
C VAL A 51 -1.82 15.39 2.08
N SER A 52 -1.53 16.63 2.43
CA SER A 52 -0.20 17.22 2.43
C SER A 52 0.12 17.72 3.86
N GLY A 53 1.34 18.21 4.09
CA GLY A 53 1.75 18.70 5.42
C GLY A 53 2.37 17.64 6.34
N LYS A 54 2.57 17.99 7.60
CA LYS A 54 3.23 17.12 8.61
C LYS A 54 2.17 16.47 9.49
N ALA A 55 2.32 15.20 9.81
CA ALA A 55 1.53 14.54 10.85
C ALA A 55 2.33 13.51 11.63
N ALA A 56 2.00 13.24 12.89
CA ALA A 56 2.60 12.11 13.62
C ALA A 56 2.03 10.77 13.14
N SER A 57 0.80 10.73 12.64
CA SER A 57 0.24 9.54 12.02
C SER A 57 -0.94 9.85 11.10
N ARG A 58 -1.22 8.94 10.16
CA ARG A 58 -2.39 9.03 9.27
C ARG A 58 -3.13 7.70 9.21
N PHE A 59 -4.43 7.73 9.49
CA PHE A 59 -5.31 6.56 9.45
C PHE A 59 -6.55 6.87 8.61
N VAL A 60 -6.80 6.02 7.61
CA VAL A 60 -7.97 6.09 6.74
C VAL A 60 -8.65 4.73 6.72
N ILE A 61 -9.82 4.63 7.33
CA ILE A 61 -10.53 3.36 7.54
C ILE A 61 -11.90 3.41 6.88
N GLY A 62 -12.25 2.39 6.10
CA GLY A 62 -13.58 2.33 5.51
C GLY A 62 -13.85 1.16 4.57
N ARG A 63 -15.12 0.92 4.19
CA ARG A 63 -15.44 -0.16 3.23
C ARG A 63 -14.74 0.07 1.88
N LYS A 64 -14.71 1.32 1.42
CA LYS A 64 -13.80 1.81 0.36
C LYS A 64 -12.95 2.92 0.97
N ALA A 65 -11.65 2.72 1.10
CA ALA A 65 -10.71 3.68 1.68
C ALA A 65 -9.61 4.00 0.68
N SER A 66 -9.38 5.27 0.40
CA SER A 66 -8.29 5.74 -0.45
C SER A 66 -7.56 6.92 0.15
N LEU A 67 -6.23 6.88 0.15
CA LEU A 67 -5.37 7.98 0.57
C LEU A 67 -4.40 8.34 -0.55
N LYS A 68 -4.32 9.63 -0.88
CA LYS A 68 -3.25 10.25 -1.64
C LYS A 68 -2.43 11.09 -0.67
N ASP A 69 -1.20 10.68 -0.40
CA ASP A 69 -0.33 11.35 0.57
C ASP A 69 0.89 11.94 -0.14
N SER A 70 1.15 13.23 0.07
CA SER A 70 2.37 13.93 -0.35
C SER A 70 3.13 14.56 0.82
N GLY A 71 2.68 14.34 2.05
CA GLY A 71 3.21 14.95 3.26
C GLY A 71 4.34 14.18 3.93
N LYS A 72 4.66 14.57 5.17
CA LYS A 72 5.60 13.86 6.06
C LYS A 72 4.82 13.28 7.24
N ALA A 73 4.79 11.96 7.36
CA ALA A 73 4.25 11.30 8.54
C ALA A 73 5.01 10.02 8.82
N PRO A 74 5.44 9.72 10.05
CA PRO A 74 6.20 8.50 10.31
C PRO A 74 5.36 7.25 10.02
N SER A 75 4.03 7.30 10.14
CA SER A 75 3.16 6.17 9.80
C SER A 75 1.91 6.54 9.02
N CYS A 76 1.58 5.73 8.01
CA CYS A 76 0.32 5.83 7.24
C CYS A 76 -0.38 4.48 7.12
N TYR A 77 -1.66 4.43 7.46
CA TYR A 77 -2.52 3.24 7.46
C TYR A 77 -3.77 3.48 6.62
N VAL A 78 -4.04 2.57 5.68
CA VAL A 78 -5.28 2.55 4.90
C VAL A 78 -5.93 1.19 5.02
N ILE A 79 -7.11 1.11 5.63
CA ILE A 79 -7.78 -0.15 6.00
C ILE A 79 -9.17 -0.19 5.39
N GLY A 80 -9.52 -1.30 4.71
CA GLY A 80 -10.85 -1.43 4.12
C GLY A 80 -11.12 -2.64 3.24
N ARG A 81 -12.39 -2.91 2.90
CA ARG A 81 -12.70 -3.99 1.92
C ARG A 81 -12.06 -3.70 0.56
N LYS A 82 -12.02 -2.44 0.15
CA LYS A 82 -11.17 -1.91 -0.93
C LYS A 82 -10.29 -0.81 -0.33
N ALA A 83 -8.99 -1.04 -0.24
CA ALA A 83 -8.02 -0.11 0.34
C ALA A 83 -6.97 0.26 -0.71
N SER A 84 -6.69 1.56 -0.88
CA SER A 84 -5.68 2.02 -1.83
C SER A 84 -4.86 3.19 -1.27
N LEU A 85 -3.53 3.11 -1.39
CA LEU A 85 -2.62 4.19 -1.05
C LEU A 85 -1.81 4.60 -2.28
N LYS A 86 -1.86 5.88 -2.63
CA LYS A 86 -0.88 6.51 -3.54
C LYS A 86 -0.03 7.46 -2.70
N ASP A 87 1.27 7.24 -2.69
CA ASP A 87 2.13 7.97 -1.78
C ASP A 87 3.39 8.48 -2.45
N SER A 88 3.59 9.79 -2.35
CA SER A 88 4.77 10.54 -2.77
C SER A 88 5.30 11.42 -1.63
N GLY A 89 4.97 11.10 -0.37
CA GLY A 89 5.48 11.73 0.84
C GLY A 89 6.62 10.96 1.52
N LYS A 90 7.12 11.46 2.65
CA LYS A 90 8.12 10.76 3.49
C LYS A 90 7.41 10.07 4.67
N ALA A 91 7.58 8.75 4.79
CA ALA A 91 7.09 8.00 5.95
C ALA A 91 8.03 6.88 6.35
N ALA A 92 8.09 6.59 7.65
CA ALA A 92 8.86 5.48 8.18
C ALA A 92 8.20 4.14 7.81
N SER A 93 6.88 4.07 7.98
CA SER A 93 6.10 2.84 7.84
C SER A 93 4.76 3.08 7.17
N ARG A 94 4.34 2.13 6.32
CA ARG A 94 3.13 2.29 5.52
C ARG A 94 2.41 0.97 5.33
N PHE A 95 1.13 0.96 5.66
CA PHE A 95 0.29 -0.23 5.67
C PHE A 95 -0.98 -0.03 4.86
N VAL A 96 -1.27 -0.98 3.98
CA VAL A 96 -2.55 -1.05 3.26
C VAL A 96 -3.15 -2.42 3.50
N ILE A 97 -4.30 -2.48 4.16
CA ILE A 97 -4.94 -3.73 4.57
C ILE A 97 -6.35 -3.79 3.98
N GLY A 98 -6.67 -4.89 3.30
CA GLY A 98 -8.01 -5.03 2.75
C GLY A 98 -8.28 -6.25 1.89
N ARG A 99 -9.55 -6.54 1.61
CA ARG A 99 -9.89 -7.67 0.71
C ARG A 99 -9.30 -7.45 -0.70
N LYS A 100 -9.35 -6.21 -1.19
CA LYS A 100 -8.57 -5.70 -2.32
C LYS A 100 -7.69 -4.57 -1.80
N ALA A 101 -6.40 -4.81 -1.70
CA ALA A 101 -5.42 -3.84 -1.21
C ALA A 101 -4.46 -3.48 -2.35
N SER A 102 -4.29 -2.19 -2.61
CA SER A 102 -3.35 -1.70 -3.61
C SER A 102 -2.49 -0.56 -3.10
N ARG A 103 -1.26 -0.51 -3.58
CA ARG A 103 -0.34 0.58 -3.25
C ARG A 103 0.54 1.01 -4.42
N LYS A 104 0.73 2.31 -4.56
CA LYS A 104 1.74 2.93 -5.42
C LYS A 104 2.59 3.87 -4.57
N ASP A 105 3.91 3.71 -4.61
CA ASP A 105 4.85 4.50 -3.83
C ASP A 105 6.12 4.75 -4.64
N SER A 106 6.67 5.97 -4.55
CA SER A 106 7.88 6.39 -5.28
C SER A 106 9.05 6.81 -4.38
N ASN A 107 8.92 6.73 -3.05
CA ASN A 107 9.80 7.47 -2.14
C ASN A 107 10.66 6.60 -1.21
N LYS A 108 11.36 7.20 -0.24
CA LYS A 108 12.05 6.48 0.84
C LYS A 108 11.05 6.11 1.94
N ALA A 109 11.01 4.83 2.30
CA ALA A 109 10.33 4.37 3.52
C ALA A 109 10.98 3.08 4.04
N PRO A 110 11.45 3.03 5.29
CA PRO A 110 11.95 1.83 5.96
C PRO A 110 11.08 0.60 5.72
N SER A 111 9.78 0.66 6.02
CA SER A 111 8.91 -0.52 5.98
C SER A 111 7.61 -0.27 5.20
N ARG A 112 7.21 -1.27 4.42
CA ARG A 112 6.08 -1.13 3.49
C ARG A 112 5.31 -2.44 3.36
N TYR A 113 4.04 -2.43 3.75
CA TYR A 113 3.16 -3.61 3.77
C TYR A 113 1.89 -3.40 2.95
N VAL A 114 1.50 -4.44 2.20
CA VAL A 114 0.19 -4.54 1.53
C VAL A 114 -0.37 -5.92 1.80
N ILE A 115 -1.50 -5.99 2.50
CA ILE A 115 -2.08 -7.25 2.98
C ILE A 115 -3.51 -7.38 2.47
N GLY A 116 -3.86 -8.51 1.86
CA GLY A 116 -5.22 -8.70 1.37
C GLY A 116 -5.48 -9.95 0.55
N ARG A 117 -6.75 -10.36 0.38
CA ARG A 117 -7.10 -11.48 -0.53
C ARG A 117 -6.58 -11.25 -1.95
N LYS A 118 -6.65 -10.02 -2.44
CA LYS A 118 -5.96 -9.52 -3.64
C LYS A 118 -5.07 -8.36 -3.20
N ALA A 119 -3.76 -8.58 -3.13
CA ALA A 119 -2.79 -7.59 -2.72
C ALA A 119 -1.89 -7.23 -3.91
N SER A 120 -1.76 -5.93 -4.20
CA SER A 120 -0.93 -5.44 -5.30
C SER A 120 -0.08 -4.25 -4.88
N ARG A 121 1.17 -4.22 -5.33
CA ARG A 121 2.07 -3.09 -5.11
C ARG A 121 2.85 -2.71 -6.36
N LYS A 122 2.98 -1.41 -6.59
CA LYS A 122 3.96 -0.81 -7.51
C LYS A 122 4.88 0.10 -6.72
N ASP A 123 6.19 -0.05 -6.90
CA ASP A 123 7.19 0.68 -6.12
C ASP A 123 8.41 1.05 -6.97
N SER A 124 8.92 2.27 -6.82
CA SER A 124 10.17 2.73 -7.45
C SER A 124 11.16 3.36 -6.46
N GLY A 125 10.89 3.38 -5.16
CA GLY A 125 11.67 4.14 -4.18
C GLY A 125 12.78 3.36 -3.46
N LYS A 126 13.18 3.79 -2.25
CA LYS A 126 14.12 3.07 -1.37
C LYS A 126 13.41 2.53 -0.12
N ALA A 127 13.75 1.33 0.35
CA ALA A 127 13.21 0.77 1.60
C ALA A 127 14.18 -0.17 2.30
N ALA A 128 13.99 -0.45 3.58
CA ALA A 128 14.62 -1.62 4.19
C ALA A 128 13.86 -2.88 3.75
N SER A 129 12.55 -2.92 4.03
CA SER A 129 11.75 -4.12 3.81
C SER A 129 10.40 -3.85 3.15
N ARG A 130 10.00 -4.80 2.31
CA ARG A 130 8.81 -4.66 1.45
C ARG A 130 8.03 -5.96 1.40
N TYR A 131 6.79 -5.94 1.86
CA TYR A 131 5.92 -7.11 1.94
C TYR A 131 4.63 -6.91 1.15
N VAL A 132 4.24 -7.95 0.40
CA VAL A 132 2.94 -8.08 -0.22
C VAL A 132 2.39 -9.47 0.10
N ILE A 133 1.31 -9.52 0.87
CA ILE A 133 0.77 -10.77 1.43
C ILE A 133 -0.68 -10.93 0.99
N GLY A 134 -1.02 -12.07 0.41
CA GLY A 134 -2.38 -12.30 -0.04
C GLY A 134 -2.64 -13.57 -0.82
N ARG A 135 -3.89 -14.03 -0.88
CA ARG A 135 -4.25 -15.22 -1.69
C ARG A 135 -3.84 -15.06 -3.17
N LYS A 136 -3.99 -13.84 -3.71
CA LYS A 136 -3.35 -13.37 -4.94
C LYS A 136 -2.46 -12.18 -4.59
N ALA A 137 -1.15 -12.37 -4.56
CA ALA A 137 -0.16 -11.35 -4.25
C ALA A 137 0.64 -11.02 -5.51
N SER A 138 0.74 -9.74 -5.85
CA SER A 138 1.50 -9.27 -7.00
C SER A 138 2.29 -8.03 -6.66
N ARG A 139 3.54 -7.96 -7.14
CA ARG A 139 4.37 -6.79 -6.96
C ARG A 139 5.17 -6.48 -8.22
N LYS A 140 5.24 -5.18 -8.55
CA LYS A 140 6.16 -4.60 -9.52
C LYS A 140 7.08 -3.64 -8.79
N ASP A 141 8.38 -3.79 -8.99
CA ASP A 141 9.40 -3.01 -8.28
C ASP A 141 10.53 -2.59 -9.22
N SER A 142 11.00 -1.35 -9.10
CA SER A 142 12.17 -0.84 -9.81
C SER A 142 13.15 -0.09 -8.88
N GLY A 143 12.92 -0.14 -7.56
CA GLY A 143 13.68 0.63 -6.57
C GLY A 143 14.82 -0.15 -5.90
N GLN A 144 15.29 0.33 -4.74
CA GLN A 144 16.26 -0.36 -3.89
C GLN A 144 15.59 -0.87 -2.59
N ALA A 145 15.91 -2.11 -2.17
CA ALA A 145 15.50 -2.58 -0.84
C ALA A 145 16.41 -3.64 -0.25
N ALA A 146 16.61 -3.72 1.06
CA ALA A 146 17.33 -4.85 1.65
C ALA A 146 16.57 -6.17 1.38
N SER A 147 15.27 -6.21 1.70
CA SER A 147 14.47 -7.44 1.58
C SER A 147 13.12 -7.24 0.91
N ARG A 148 12.73 -8.24 0.10
CA ARG A 148 11.48 -8.24 -0.67
C ARG A 148 10.72 -9.54 -0.50
N TYR A 149 9.48 -9.46 -0.06
CA TYR A 149 8.60 -10.60 0.14
C TYR A 149 7.30 -10.46 -0.64
N VAL A 150 6.95 -11.51 -1.38
CA VAL A 150 5.63 -11.68 -2.01
C VAL A 150 5.10 -13.05 -1.61
N ILE A 151 4.07 -13.08 -0.77
CA ILE A 151 3.58 -14.31 -0.16
C ILE A 151 2.11 -14.51 -0.51
N GLY A 152 1.77 -15.69 -1.05
CA GLY A 152 0.40 -15.95 -1.46
C GLY A 152 0.17 -17.25 -2.21
N ARG A 153 -1.06 -17.77 -2.19
CA ARG A 153 -1.41 -18.98 -2.97
C ARG A 153 -1.08 -18.84 -4.46
N LYS A 154 -1.27 -17.63 -5.01
CA LYS A 154 -0.68 -17.18 -6.28
C LYS A 154 0.19 -15.96 -5.98
N ALA A 155 1.51 -16.11 -6.09
CA ALA A 155 2.48 -15.06 -5.84
C ALA A 155 3.23 -14.71 -7.13
N SER A 156 3.34 -13.43 -7.44
CA SER A 156 4.05 -12.95 -8.64
C SER A 156 4.88 -11.70 -8.34
N HIS A 157 6.14 -11.71 -8.76
CA HIS A 157 7.05 -10.59 -8.58
C HIS A 157 7.74 -10.22 -9.89
N LYS A 158 7.53 -8.99 -10.36
CA LYS A 158 8.33 -8.41 -11.45
C LYS A 158 9.25 -7.34 -10.86
N ASP A 159 10.53 -7.42 -11.18
CA ASP A 159 11.54 -6.59 -10.55
C ASP A 159 12.62 -6.17 -11.54
N SER A 160 13.01 -4.91 -11.50
CA SER A 160 14.16 -4.35 -12.24
C SER A 160 15.10 -3.55 -11.34
N GLY A 161 14.92 -3.63 -10.01
CA GLY A 161 15.67 -2.87 -9.01
C GLY A 161 16.80 -3.66 -8.34
N HIS A 162 17.33 -3.14 -7.24
CA HIS A 162 18.38 -3.79 -6.45
C HIS A 162 17.85 -4.28 -5.10
N ALA A 163 18.22 -5.50 -4.69
CA ALA A 163 17.95 -5.94 -3.33
C ALA A 163 18.93 -6.99 -2.80
N SER A 164 19.19 -7.02 -1.50
CA SER A 164 19.97 -8.10 -0.90
C SER A 164 19.25 -9.44 -1.04
N SER A 165 17.98 -9.51 -0.63
CA SER A 165 17.21 -10.76 -0.62
C SER A 165 15.80 -10.60 -1.20
N ARG A 166 15.37 -11.60 -1.98
CA ARG A 166 14.02 -11.64 -2.57
C ARG A 166 13.37 -13.00 -2.40
N TYR A 167 12.15 -13.00 -1.88
CA TYR A 167 11.36 -14.18 -1.57
C TYR A 167 9.99 -14.08 -2.26
N VAL A 168 9.66 -15.10 -3.05
CA VAL A 168 8.33 -15.28 -3.65
C VAL A 168 7.80 -16.64 -3.22
N ILE A 169 6.81 -16.64 -2.34
CA ILE A 169 6.35 -17.87 -1.68
C ILE A 169 4.88 -18.10 -2.03
N GLY A 170 4.58 -19.27 -2.58
CA GLY A 170 3.22 -19.59 -2.98
C GLY A 170 3.03 -20.91 -3.72
N ARG A 171 1.83 -21.50 -3.61
CA ARG A 171 1.49 -22.73 -4.36
C ARG A 171 1.75 -22.60 -5.87
N LYS A 172 1.42 -21.43 -6.44
CA LYS A 172 1.87 -21.00 -7.77
C LYS A 172 2.70 -19.74 -7.57
N ALA A 173 4.00 -19.83 -7.80
CA ALA A 173 4.92 -18.73 -7.61
C ALA A 173 5.64 -18.42 -8.92
N SER A 174 5.71 -17.13 -9.28
CA SER A 174 6.45 -16.66 -10.45
C SER A 174 7.26 -15.41 -10.14
N ARG A 175 8.41 -15.32 -10.77
CA ARG A 175 9.28 -14.14 -10.72
C ARG A 175 9.56 -13.66 -12.14
N LYS A 176 9.94 -12.41 -12.34
CA LYS A 176 10.63 -11.96 -13.54
C LYS A 176 11.56 -10.85 -13.09
N ASP A 177 12.85 -11.05 -13.30
CA ASP A 177 13.86 -10.20 -12.70
C ASP A 177 14.88 -9.78 -13.75
N SER A 178 15.07 -8.48 -13.88
CA SER A 178 16.16 -7.87 -14.66
C SER A 178 17.09 -7.04 -13.77
N GLY A 179 16.90 -7.07 -12.45
CA GLY A 179 17.70 -6.34 -11.48
C GLY A 179 18.68 -7.23 -10.72
N LYS A 180 19.50 -6.63 -9.84
CA LYS A 180 20.54 -7.34 -9.08
C LYS A 180 20.04 -7.80 -7.70
N ALA A 181 20.35 -9.04 -7.33
CA ALA A 181 20.10 -9.53 -5.98
C ALA A 181 21.08 -10.61 -5.55
N ALA A 182 21.55 -10.53 -4.31
CA ALA A 182 22.44 -11.53 -3.72
C ALA A 182 21.71 -12.85 -3.48
N LEU A 183 20.47 -12.80 -2.98
CA LEU A 183 19.67 -13.98 -2.68
C LEU A 183 18.30 -13.97 -3.37
N ARG A 184 17.97 -15.13 -3.95
CA ARG A 184 16.77 -15.32 -4.78
C ARG A 184 16.07 -16.62 -4.40
N TYR A 185 14.92 -16.49 -3.73
CA TYR A 185 14.08 -17.62 -3.34
C TYR A 185 12.71 -17.55 -4.01
N VAL A 186 12.32 -18.64 -4.67
CA VAL A 186 10.94 -18.89 -5.10
C VAL A 186 10.55 -20.27 -4.58
N ILE A 187 9.58 -20.28 -3.68
CA ILE A 187 9.11 -21.49 -3.01
C ILE A 187 7.68 -21.75 -3.46
N GLY A 188 7.42 -22.93 -4.02
CA GLY A 188 6.09 -23.28 -4.50
C GLY A 188 6.01 -24.63 -5.19
N ARG A 189 4.81 -25.21 -5.18
CA ARG A 189 4.52 -26.47 -5.90
C ARG A 189 4.59 -26.30 -7.43
N LYS A 190 4.27 -25.10 -7.94
CA LYS A 190 4.37 -24.77 -9.37
C LYS A 190 5.22 -23.52 -9.55
N VAL A 191 6.46 -23.71 -9.98
CA VAL A 191 7.45 -22.68 -10.31
C VAL A 191 7.91 -22.89 -11.76
N PRO A 192 7.90 -21.86 -12.62
CA PRO A 192 8.46 -21.96 -13.98
C PRO A 192 9.94 -22.40 -13.96
N ARG A 193 10.35 -23.25 -14.90
CA ARG A 193 11.72 -23.81 -14.97
C ARG A 193 12.79 -22.78 -15.38
N ASN A 194 12.40 -21.66 -15.99
CA ASN A 194 13.32 -20.69 -16.62
C ASN A 194 13.95 -19.68 -15.63
N PHE A 195 14.11 -20.03 -14.35
CA PHE A 195 14.78 -19.16 -13.37
C PHE A 195 16.19 -19.66 -13.11
N ILE A 196 17.15 -19.05 -13.81
CA ILE A 196 18.57 -19.15 -13.50
C ILE A 196 18.76 -18.50 -12.11
N ASP A 197 19.53 -19.16 -11.24
CA ASP A 197 19.96 -18.67 -9.93
C ASP A 197 18.94 -18.81 -8.79
N LEU A 198 18.40 -20.01 -8.60
CA LEU A 198 17.37 -20.29 -7.61
C LEU A 198 17.65 -21.56 -6.78
N LYS A 199 17.83 -21.41 -5.46
CA LYS A 199 17.67 -22.55 -4.54
C LYS A 199 16.17 -22.87 -4.46
N ARG A 200 15.71 -23.83 -5.26
CA ARG A 200 14.37 -24.41 -5.14
C ARG A 200 14.35 -25.27 -3.89
N LEU A 201 13.83 -24.73 -2.79
CA LEU A 201 13.56 -25.50 -1.57
C LEU A 201 12.11 -25.97 -1.62
N GLY A 202 11.90 -27.27 -1.77
CA GLY A 202 10.59 -27.92 -1.71
C GLY A 202 10.59 -29.32 -2.31
N THR A 203 10.28 -30.28 -1.43
CA THR A 203 9.99 -31.70 -1.66
C THR A 203 8.88 -31.95 -2.69
#